data_AF-A0A7W1GIA1-F1
#
_entry.id   AF-A0A7W1GIA1-F1
#
_cell.length_a   1.000
_cell.length_b   1.000
_cell.length_c   1.000
_cell.angle_alpha   90.00
_cell.angle_beta   90.00
_cell.angle_gamma   90.00
#
_symmetry.space_group_name_H-M   'P 1'
#
loop_
_entity.id
_entity.type
_entity.pdbx_description
1 polymer ?
#
loop_
_entity_poly.entity_id
_entity_poly.type
_entity_poly.pdbx_seq_one_letter_code
_entity_poly.pdbx_strand_id
1 'polypeptide(L)'
;LNVVSFDLVRDAFTITGLEGEGIVEQIDGVIEIDSNMYLVEMKWWDKPLGTAEVSQHVMRVFTRNYARAIFISNSDFTPAAINTCREALHHKVVVLCKLQEIVMLLEQEKDLRNFFKSKVEAAIVHKNPLHEPLNNHIL
;
A
#
# COMPACT_ATOMS: atom_id res chain seq x y z
N LEU A 1 -0.39 -14.59 -24.41
CA LEU A 1 -0.14 -14.27 -22.99
C LEU A 1 0.91 -13.18 -22.97
N ASN A 2 0.49 -11.92 -22.98
CA ASN A 2 1.43 -10.81 -22.81
C ASN A 2 1.92 -10.85 -21.37
N VAL A 3 3.24 -10.92 -21.21
CA VAL A 3 3.91 -10.86 -19.92
C VAL A 3 3.66 -9.46 -19.37
N VAL A 4 2.85 -9.35 -18.32
CA VAL A 4 2.78 -8.13 -17.50
C VAL A 4 4.14 -8.01 -16.82
N SER A 5 4.96 -7.06 -17.29
CA SER A 5 6.27 -6.81 -16.69
C SER A 5 6.07 -6.17 -15.32
N PHE A 6 6.34 -6.92 -14.24
CA PHE A 6 6.37 -6.41 -12.87
C PHE A 6 7.68 -5.67 -12.59
N ASP A 7 8.08 -4.72 -13.44
CA ASP A 7 9.30 -3.90 -13.24
C ASP A 7 9.27 -3.07 -11.94
N LEU A 8 8.11 -3.04 -11.26
CA LEU A 8 7.88 -2.34 -10.01
C LEU A 8 8.25 -3.16 -8.76
N VAL A 9 8.24 -4.50 -8.83
CA VAL A 9 8.21 -5.35 -7.64
C VAL A 9 9.62 -5.84 -7.31
N ARG A 10 10.08 -5.53 -6.09
CA ARG A 10 11.16 -6.27 -5.44
C ARG A 10 10.54 -7.35 -4.56
N ASP A 11 11.16 -8.53 -4.56
CA ASP A 11 10.68 -9.69 -3.81
C ASP A 11 10.42 -9.37 -2.33
N ALA A 12 9.45 -10.07 -1.72
CA ALA A 12 9.24 -10.05 -0.28
C ALA A 12 10.55 -10.39 0.43
N PHE A 13 10.89 -9.63 1.48
CA PHE A 13 12.13 -9.89 2.22
C PHE A 13 11.96 -9.74 3.72
N THR A 14 12.89 -10.37 4.41
CA THR A 14 12.94 -10.41 5.85
C THR A 14 14.19 -9.68 6.31
N ILE A 15 14.03 -8.74 7.26
CA ILE A 15 15.17 -8.12 7.94
C ILE A 15 15.51 -9.02 9.13
N THR A 16 16.72 -9.58 9.11
CA THR A 16 17.29 -10.32 10.24
C THR A 16 18.07 -9.38 11.14
N GLY A 17 17.98 -9.59 12.45
CA GLY A 17 18.71 -8.81 13.44
C GLY A 17 20.21 -9.11 13.46
N LEU A 18 20.94 -8.49 14.39
CA LEU A 18 22.33 -8.83 14.62
C LEU A 18 22.42 -10.26 15.21
N GLU A 19 23.57 -10.91 15.06
CA GLU A 19 23.83 -12.33 15.35
C GLU A 19 22.92 -12.97 16.41
N GLY A 20 22.03 -13.87 15.98
CA GLY A 20 21.19 -14.69 16.85
C GLY A 20 19.79 -14.13 17.16
N GLU A 21 19.47 -12.90 16.75
CA GLU A 21 18.17 -12.26 17.01
C GLU A 21 17.02 -12.80 16.12
N GLY A 22 17.33 -13.59 15.10
CA GLY A 22 16.33 -14.17 14.20
C GLY A 22 15.68 -13.15 13.26
N ILE A 23 14.45 -13.42 12.84
CA ILE A 23 13.65 -12.54 11.98
C ILE A 23 13.15 -11.36 12.82
N VAL A 24 13.66 -10.16 12.52
CA VAL A 24 13.27 -8.91 13.20
C VAL A 24 12.07 -8.27 12.53
N GLU A 25 11.97 -8.36 11.20
CA GLU A 25 10.85 -7.78 10.47
C GLU A 25 10.55 -8.50 9.16
N GLN A 26 9.26 -8.69 8.87
CA GLN A 26 8.76 -9.18 7.59
C GLN A 26 8.09 -8.04 6.82
N ILE A 27 8.46 -7.89 5.55
CA ILE A 27 7.87 -6.93 4.62
C ILE A 27 7.29 -7.74 3.46
N ASP A 28 5.98 -7.59 3.22
CA ASP A 28 5.27 -8.41 2.22
C ASP A 28 5.71 -8.06 0.79
N GLY A 29 6.18 -6.84 0.56
CA GLY A 29 6.81 -6.47 -0.69
C GLY A 29 7.36 -5.06 -0.66
N VAL A 30 8.18 -4.74 -1.65
CA VAL A 30 8.64 -3.37 -1.87
C VAL A 30 8.47 -3.02 -3.33
N ILE A 31 7.92 -1.83 -3.58
CA ILE A 31 7.82 -1.31 -4.93
C ILE A 31 8.49 0.03 -5.09
N GLU A 32 9.00 0.29 -6.29
CA GLU A 32 9.64 1.57 -6.65
C GLU A 32 8.77 2.30 -7.69
N ILE A 33 8.28 3.50 -7.34
CA ILE A 33 7.51 4.34 -8.28
C ILE A 33 8.18 5.71 -8.33
N ASP A 34 8.66 6.07 -9.52
CA ASP A 34 9.33 7.35 -9.81
C ASP A 34 10.43 7.64 -8.79
N SER A 35 11.32 6.66 -8.60
CA SER A 35 12.46 6.68 -7.66
C SER A 35 12.08 6.81 -6.18
N ASN A 36 10.82 6.57 -5.83
CA ASN A 36 10.36 6.51 -4.44
C ASN A 36 10.05 5.07 -4.04
N MET A 37 10.57 4.67 -2.89
CA MET A 37 10.40 3.33 -2.34
C MET A 37 9.14 3.26 -1.46
N TYR A 38 8.30 2.26 -1.73
CA TYR A 38 7.09 1.97 -0.98
C TYR A 38 7.23 0.61 -0.32
N LEU A 39 7.06 0.56 1.00
CA LEU A 39 6.87 -0.69 1.71
C LEU A 39 5.41 -1.09 1.54
N VAL A 40 5.21 -2.30 1.03
CA VAL A 40 3.89 -2.88 0.81
C VAL A 40 3.59 -3.86 1.91
N GLU A 41 2.40 -3.74 2.48
CA GLU A 41 1.82 -4.76 3.34
C GLU A 41 0.41 -5.10 2.91
N MET A 42 0.08 -6.38 2.96
CA MET A 42 -1.20 -6.92 2.59
C MET A 42 -1.84 -7.67 3.76
N LYS A 43 -3.13 -7.42 3.99
CA LYS A 43 -3.93 -8.19 4.96
C LYS A 43 -5.05 -8.95 4.26
N TRP A 44 -5.04 -10.26 4.48
CA TRP A 44 -6.00 -11.21 3.92
C TRP A 44 -7.12 -11.52 4.92
N TRP A 45 -7.82 -10.47 5.36
CA TRP A 45 -8.89 -10.56 6.37
C TRP A 45 -10.28 -10.46 5.73
N ASP A 46 -11.26 -11.12 6.31
CA ASP A 46 -12.67 -11.09 5.88
C ASP A 46 -13.43 -9.84 6.35
N LYS A 47 -12.89 -9.13 7.36
CA LYS A 47 -13.45 -7.91 7.93
C LYS A 47 -12.62 -6.66 7.62
N PRO A 48 -13.26 -5.47 7.49
CA PRO A 48 -12.55 -4.22 7.28
C PRO A 48 -11.48 -3.94 8.35
N LEU A 49 -10.34 -3.41 7.91
CA LEU A 49 -9.20 -3.14 8.79
C LEU A 49 -9.47 -1.88 9.64
N GLY A 50 -9.19 -2.00 10.93
CA GLY A 50 -9.37 -0.95 11.93
C GLY A 50 -8.14 -0.06 12.09
N THR A 51 -8.26 0.92 13.00
CA THR A 51 -7.16 1.83 13.36
C THR A 51 -5.95 1.08 13.90
N ALA A 52 -6.14 0.01 14.68
CA ALA A 52 -5.02 -0.73 15.28
C ALA A 52 -4.13 -1.37 14.23
N GLU A 53 -4.74 -2.01 13.24
CA GLU A 53 -4.05 -2.71 12.15
C GLU A 53 -3.26 -1.74 11.27
N VAL A 54 -3.86 -0.61 10.88
CA VAL A 54 -3.17 0.38 10.04
C VAL A 54 -2.08 1.11 10.81
N SER A 55 -2.29 1.43 12.10
CA SER A 55 -1.34 2.20 12.90
C SER A 55 -0.02 1.45 13.08
N GLN A 56 -0.06 0.13 13.28
CA GLN A 56 1.15 -0.68 13.41
C GLN A 56 2.03 -0.61 12.15
N HIS A 57 1.43 -0.66 10.96
CA HIS A 57 2.19 -0.55 9.71
C HIS A 57 2.67 0.88 9.46
N VAL A 58 1.82 1.88 9.70
CA VAL A 58 2.19 3.29 9.61
C VAL A 58 3.41 3.57 10.48
N MET A 59 3.40 3.19 11.77
CA MET A 59 4.54 3.40 12.66
C MET A 59 5.85 2.76 12.18
N ARG A 60 5.79 1.58 11.54
CA ARG A 60 6.98 0.93 10.94
C ARG A 60 7.56 1.68 9.75
N VAL A 61 6.72 2.40 9.00
CA VAL A 61 7.19 3.25 7.89
C VAL A 61 7.73 4.58 8.42
N PHE A 62 7.18 5.08 9.52
CA PHE A 62 7.66 6.31 10.17
C PHE A 62 9.11 6.21 10.63
N THR A 63 9.55 5.05 11.12
CA THR A 63 10.92 4.83 11.61
C THR A 63 11.96 4.73 10.49
N ARG A 64 11.55 4.63 9.23
CA ARG A 64 12.45 4.54 8.07
C ARG A 64 12.48 5.84 7.28
N ASN A 65 13.64 6.46 7.20
CA ASN A 65 13.82 7.66 6.38
C ASN A 65 13.51 7.36 4.90
N TYR A 66 12.80 8.28 4.25
CA TYR A 66 12.40 8.23 2.84
C TYR A 66 11.44 7.11 2.40
N ALA A 67 11.13 6.13 3.26
CA ALA A 67 10.14 5.11 2.97
C ALA A 67 8.70 5.69 2.96
N ARG A 68 7.89 5.19 2.03
CA ARG A 68 6.45 5.44 1.89
C ARG A 68 5.68 4.13 2.11
N ALA A 69 4.36 4.22 2.34
CA ALA A 69 3.54 3.04 2.63
C ALA A 69 2.51 2.77 1.52
N ILE A 70 2.33 1.51 1.15
CA ILE A 70 1.14 1.01 0.46
C ILE A 70 0.56 -0.11 1.32
N PHE A 71 -0.71 0.01 1.67
CA PHE A 71 -1.39 -0.96 2.51
C PHE A 71 -2.60 -1.52 1.78
N ILE A 72 -2.57 -2.83 1.53
CA ILE A 72 -3.55 -3.56 0.72
C ILE A 72 -4.49 -4.34 1.65
N SER A 73 -5.79 -4.12 1.53
CA SER A 73 -6.82 -4.87 2.25
C SER A 73 -7.65 -5.73 1.33
N ASN A 74 -7.94 -6.96 1.72
CA ASN A 74 -8.92 -7.80 1.04
C ASN A 74 -10.34 -7.22 1.07
N SER A 75 -10.79 -6.81 2.26
CA SER A 75 -12.21 -6.67 2.57
C SER A 75 -12.67 -5.21 2.57
N ASP A 76 -12.06 -4.33 3.37
CA ASP A 76 -12.08 -2.87 3.23
C ASP A 76 -11.22 -2.22 4.34
N PHE A 77 -11.37 -0.92 4.54
CA PHE A 77 -10.92 -0.13 5.68
C PHE A 77 -12.11 0.47 6.41
N THR A 78 -12.04 0.51 7.74
CA THR A 78 -13.00 1.30 8.52
C THR A 78 -12.78 2.81 8.29
N PRO A 79 -13.83 3.65 8.44
CA PRO A 79 -13.67 5.11 8.34
C PRO A 79 -12.63 5.68 9.30
N ALA A 80 -12.51 5.11 10.50
CA ALA A 80 -11.52 5.50 11.49
C ALA A 80 -10.08 5.17 11.03
N ALA A 81 -9.87 4.02 10.39
CA ALA A 81 -8.58 3.67 9.81
C ALA A 81 -8.19 4.62 8.67
N ILE A 82 -9.13 4.93 7.78
CA ILE A 82 -8.92 5.89 6.68
C ILE A 82 -8.53 7.27 7.24
N ASN A 83 -9.24 7.74 8.27
CA ASN A 83 -8.93 9.01 8.95
C ASN A 83 -7.54 8.98 9.60
N THR A 84 -7.16 7.87 10.23
CA THR A 84 -5.83 7.70 10.82
C THR A 84 -4.73 7.83 9.76
N CYS A 85 -4.89 7.14 8.62
CA CYS A 85 -3.95 7.27 7.51
C CYS A 85 -3.96 8.67 6.89
N ARG A 86 -5.12 9.33 6.85
CA ARG A 86 -5.22 10.71 6.38
C ARG A 86 -4.39 11.65 7.25
N GLU A 87 -4.42 11.50 8.57
CA GLU A 87 -3.58 12.31 9.46
C GLU A 87 -2.10 11.97 9.33
N ALA A 88 -1.76 10.70 9.10
CA ALA A 88 -0.38 10.29 8.84
C ALA A 88 0.24 10.97 7.60
N LEU A 89 -0.57 11.37 6.60
CA LEU A 89 -0.13 12.09 5.41
C LEU A 89 0.58 13.42 5.70
N HIS A 90 0.38 14.01 6.88
CA HIS A 90 1.14 15.19 7.30
C HIS A 90 2.65 14.94 7.43
N HIS A 91 3.06 13.68 7.59
CA HIS A 91 4.44 13.32 7.85
C HIS A 91 4.99 12.28 6.87
N LYS A 92 4.14 11.38 6.36
CA LYS A 92 4.54 10.26 5.49
C LYS A 92 3.48 9.99 4.43
N VAL A 93 3.90 9.71 3.20
CA VAL A 93 2.98 9.27 2.15
C VAL A 93 2.49 7.86 2.48
N VAL A 94 1.18 7.72 2.66
CA VAL A 94 0.47 6.47 2.95
C VAL A 94 -0.66 6.29 1.96
N VAL A 95 -0.64 5.19 1.22
CA VAL A 95 -1.66 4.82 0.25
C VAL A 95 -2.39 3.58 0.75
N LEU A 96 -3.72 3.63 0.73
CA LEU A 96 -4.61 2.51 0.96
C LEU A 96 -5.13 1.98 -0.38
N CYS A 97 -5.17 0.66 -0.52
CA CYS A 97 -5.64 -0.02 -1.71
C CYS A 97 -6.52 -1.21 -1.33
N LYS A 98 -7.63 -1.40 -2.01
CA LYS A 98 -8.39 -2.65 -1.89
C LYS A 98 -7.80 -3.66 -2.86
N LEU A 99 -7.69 -4.94 -2.48
CA LEU A 99 -7.19 -5.96 -3.41
C LEU A 99 -8.09 -6.05 -4.64
N GLN A 100 -9.41 -5.90 -4.46
CA GLN A 100 -10.36 -5.92 -5.57
C GLN A 100 -10.01 -4.93 -6.68
N GLU A 101 -9.44 -3.76 -6.36
CA GLU A 101 -9.00 -2.81 -7.39
C GLU A 101 -7.83 -3.36 -8.23
N ILE A 102 -6.89 -4.07 -7.60
CA ILE A 102 -5.78 -4.73 -8.31
C ILE A 102 -6.32 -5.87 -9.18
N VAL A 103 -7.28 -6.66 -8.68
CA VAL A 103 -7.94 -7.71 -9.46
C VAL A 103 -8.61 -7.10 -10.69
N MET A 104 -9.44 -6.07 -10.51
CA MET A 104 -10.13 -5.37 -11.61
C MET A 104 -9.15 -4.76 -12.61
N LEU A 105 -8.04 -4.18 -12.13
CA LEU A 105 -7.00 -3.63 -12.98
C LEU A 105 -6.41 -4.71 -13.91
N LEU A 106 -6.06 -5.86 -13.34
CA LEU A 106 -5.45 -6.98 -14.06
C LEU A 106 -6.44 -7.60 -15.07
N GLU A 107 -7.71 -7.76 -14.68
CA GLU A 107 -8.78 -8.23 -15.57
C GLU A 107 -9.02 -7.28 -16.75
N GLN A 108 -8.81 -5.98 -16.56
CA GLN A 108 -8.94 -4.95 -17.59
C GLN A 108 -7.63 -4.71 -18.36
N GLU A 109 -6.57 -5.48 -18.10
CA GLU A 109 -5.23 -5.32 -18.69
C GLU A 109 -4.68 -3.89 -18.57
N LYS A 110 -5.00 -3.21 -17.47
CA LYS A 110 -4.56 -1.82 -17.20
C LYS A 110 -3.18 -1.79 -16.55
N ASP A 111 -2.50 -0.66 -16.71
CA ASP A 111 -1.13 -0.47 -16.21
C ASP A 111 -1.09 -0.26 -14.68
N LEU A 112 -0.44 -1.18 -13.97
CA LEU A 112 -0.28 -1.18 -12.51
C LEU A 112 0.51 0.03 -12.01
N ARG A 113 1.50 0.49 -12.80
CA ARG A 113 2.32 1.65 -12.45
C ARG A 113 1.47 2.91 -12.40
N ASN A 114 0.73 3.20 -13.45
CA ASN A 114 -0.14 4.37 -13.57
C ASN A 114 -1.27 4.33 -12.53
N PHE A 115 -1.78 3.14 -12.22
CA PHE A 115 -2.74 2.95 -11.14
C PHE A 115 -2.18 3.41 -9.79
N PHE A 116 -1.03 2.90 -9.36
CA PHE A 116 -0.45 3.34 -8.08
C PHE A 116 0.02 4.80 -8.13
N LYS A 117 0.52 5.30 -9.27
CA LYS A 117 0.82 6.74 -9.43
C LYS A 117 -0.39 7.61 -9.14
N SER A 118 -1.55 7.30 -9.72
CA SER A 118 -2.77 8.07 -9.49
C SER A 118 -3.20 8.09 -8.01
N LYS A 119 -3.04 6.96 -7.30
CA LYS A 119 -3.31 6.88 -5.86
C LYS A 119 -2.31 7.69 -5.04
N VAL A 120 -1.03 7.64 -5.39
CA VAL A 120 0.04 8.43 -4.75
C VAL A 120 -0.21 9.92 -4.95
N GLU A 121 -0.56 10.35 -6.16
CA GLU A 121 -0.91 11.74 -6.48
C GLU A 121 -2.10 12.20 -5.64
N ALA A 122 -3.17 11.40 -5.55
CA ALA A 122 -4.31 11.72 -4.72
C ALA A 122 -3.97 11.83 -3.22
N ALA A 123 -3.09 10.96 -2.72
CA ALA A 123 -2.61 11.01 -1.35
C ALA A 123 -1.82 12.30 -1.06
N ILE A 124 -0.92 12.69 -1.97
CA ILE A 124 -0.05 13.86 -1.79
C ILE A 124 -0.82 15.17 -2.01
N VAL A 125 -1.55 15.28 -3.12
CA VAL A 125 -2.17 16.53 -3.58
C VAL A 125 -3.50 16.78 -2.86
N HIS A 126 -4.29 15.75 -2.63
CA HIS A 126 -5.66 15.88 -2.12
C HIS A 126 -5.83 15.39 -0.67
N LYS A 127 -4.73 15.02 0.01
CA LYS A 127 -4.76 14.39 1.34
C LYS A 127 -5.73 13.19 1.37
N ASN A 128 -5.82 12.44 0.27
CA ASN A 128 -6.73 11.32 0.12
C ASN A 128 -5.96 9.98 0.11
N PRO A 129 -5.84 9.28 1.25
CA PRO A 129 -5.11 8.02 1.31
C PRO A 129 -5.82 6.87 0.59
N LEU A 130 -7.16 6.93 0.42
CA LEU A 130 -7.95 5.91 -0.28
C LEU A 130 -8.62 6.55 -1.50
N HIS A 131 -7.89 6.62 -2.60
CA HIS A 131 -8.43 7.02 -3.91
C HIS A 131 -8.76 5.77 -4.72
N GLU A 132 -9.98 5.62 -5.22
CA GLU A 132 -10.43 4.43 -5.95
C GLU A 132 -10.68 4.74 -7.44
N PRO A 133 -9.62 4.86 -8.29
CA PRO A 133 -9.74 5.34 -9.68
C PRO A 133 -10.48 4.37 -10.62
N LEU A 134 -10.68 3.12 -10.20
CA LEU A 134 -11.41 2.10 -10.96
C LEU A 134 -12.88 1.98 -10.53
N ASN A 135 -13.28 2.68 -9.47
CA ASN A 135 -14.63 2.68 -8.94
C ASN A 135 -15.46 3.82 -9.57
N ASN A 136 -15.47 3.88 -10.90
CA ASN A 136 -16.48 4.66 -11.61
C ASN A 136 -17.70 3.76 -11.78
N HIS A 137 -18.75 4.10 -11.03
CA HIS A 137 -20.07 3.47 -11.01
C HIS A 137 -20.42 2.64 -12.24
N ILE A 138 -20.59 1.34 -12.05
CA ILE A 138 -21.58 0.59 -12.81
C ILE A 138 -22.93 1.20 -12.37
N LEU A 139 -23.44 2.13 -13.18
CA LEU A 139 -24.87 2.42 -13.26
C LEU A 139 -25.48 1.47 -14.30
#